data_AF-A0AAD6ZPI9-F1
#
_entry.id   AF-A0AAD6ZPI9-F1
#
_cell.length_a   1.000
_cell.length_b   1.000
_cell.length_c   1.000
_cell.angle_alpha   90.00
_cell.angle_beta   90.00
_cell.angle_gamma   90.00
#
_symmetry.space_group_name_H-M   'P 1'
#
loop_
_entity.id
_entity.type
_entity.pdbx_description
1 polymer ?
#
loop_
_entity_poly.entity_id
_entity_poly.type
_entity_poly.pdbx_seq_one_letter_code
_entity_poly.pdbx_strand_id
1 'polypeptide(L)'
;MKFISYIAGLSIYAASVAALPSLNLPDFDPLTEYAKLLKMCKEDLNRNTYVAVRYAGPDNYKTFAFEECYPYKIDGTLAQMAVFCKSATCYNNP
;
A
#
# COMPACT_ATOMS: atom_id res chain seq x y z
N MET A 1 -37.76 57.62 30.59
CA MET A 1 -36.38 57.09 30.47
C MET A 1 -36.45 55.57 30.58
N LYS A 2 -36.06 54.85 29.52
CA LYS A 2 -36.21 53.39 29.37
C LYS A 2 -34.99 52.68 29.99
N PHE A 3 -35.21 51.76 30.91
CA PHE A 3 -34.19 50.79 31.37
C PHE A 3 -34.25 49.58 30.44
N ILE A 4 -33.18 49.34 29.67
CA ILE A 4 -33.05 48.14 28.83
C ILE A 4 -32.11 47.17 29.54
N SER A 5 -32.70 46.08 30.01
CA SER A 5 -32.03 44.91 30.57
C SER A 5 -31.46 44.08 29.41
N TYR A 6 -30.16 43.79 29.42
CA TYR A 6 -29.52 42.89 28.45
C TYR A 6 -29.03 41.64 29.19
N ILE A 7 -29.80 40.55 29.09
CA ILE A 7 -29.36 39.21 29.50
C ILE A 7 -28.56 38.65 28.32
N ALA A 8 -27.23 38.60 28.48
CA ALA A 8 -26.35 37.94 27.53
C ALA A 8 -26.54 36.42 27.64
N GLY A 9 -27.28 35.85 26.70
CA GLY A 9 -27.41 34.41 26.53
C GLY A 9 -26.14 33.82 25.91
N LEU A 10 -25.39 33.05 26.70
CA LEU A 10 -24.31 32.19 26.19
C LEU A 10 -24.93 31.04 25.39
N SER A 11 -24.87 31.16 24.07
CA SER A 11 -25.20 30.07 23.15
C SER A 11 -24.09 29.02 23.20
N ILE A 12 -24.37 27.88 23.80
CA ILE A 12 -23.47 26.74 23.87
C ILE A 12 -23.58 26.02 22.52
N TYR A 13 -22.64 26.30 21.61
CA TYR A 13 -22.50 25.51 20.38
C TYR A 13 -21.99 24.12 20.76
N ALA A 14 -22.90 23.13 20.73
CA ALA A 14 -22.53 21.73 20.83
C ALA A 14 -21.77 21.33 19.55
N ALA A 15 -20.44 21.21 19.65
CA ALA A 15 -19.62 20.68 18.57
C ALA A 15 -19.95 19.19 18.39
N SER A 16 -20.68 18.87 17.32
CA SER A 16 -20.91 17.48 16.92
C SER A 16 -19.59 16.89 16.45
N VAL A 17 -19.01 15.99 17.25
CA VAL A 17 -17.83 15.22 16.86
C VAL A 17 -18.32 14.19 15.82
N ALA A 18 -18.17 14.51 14.54
CA ALA A 18 -18.42 13.55 13.47
C ALA A 18 -17.40 12.42 13.63
N ALA A 19 -17.87 11.24 14.04
CA ALA A 19 -17.05 10.03 14.08
C ALA A 19 -16.58 9.74 12.65
N LEU A 20 -15.28 9.86 12.40
CA LEU A 20 -14.69 9.43 11.14
C LEU A 20 -14.91 7.92 11.01
N PRO A 21 -15.34 7.42 9.84
CA PRO A 21 -15.39 5.98 9.61
C PRO A 21 -13.98 5.42 9.82
N SER A 22 -13.88 4.34 10.60
CA SER A 22 -12.62 3.62 10.78
C SER A 22 -12.10 3.21 9.42
N LEU A 23 -10.94 3.77 9.06
CA LEU A 23 -10.23 3.42 7.84
C LEU A 23 -9.73 1.98 8.03
N ASN A 24 -10.52 0.99 7.61
CA ASN A 24 -10.10 -0.40 7.48
C ASN A 24 -9.06 -0.46 6.35
N LEU A 25 -7.82 -0.08 6.66
CA LEU A 25 -6.69 -0.37 5.81
C LEU A 25 -6.46 -1.88 5.90
N PRO A 26 -6.45 -2.62 4.78
CA PRO A 26 -6.03 -4.02 4.80
C PRO A 26 -4.66 -4.10 5.48
N ASP A 27 -4.48 -5.09 6.37
CA ASP A 27 -3.25 -5.38 7.12
C ASP A 27 -2.05 -5.51 6.18
N PHE A 28 -1.45 -4.37 5.83
CA PHE A 28 -0.20 -4.32 5.09
C PHE A 28 0.90 -4.16 6.13
N ASP A 29 1.44 -5.29 6.59
CA ASP A 29 2.68 -5.32 7.36
C ASP A 29 3.87 -5.44 6.38
N PRO A 30 4.65 -4.35 6.18
CA PRO A 30 5.76 -4.37 5.22
C PRO A 30 6.81 -5.43 5.53
N LEU A 31 7.02 -5.79 6.81
CA LEU A 31 8.03 -6.75 7.20
C LEU A 31 7.61 -8.18 6.84
N THR A 32 6.37 -8.54 7.16
CA THR A 32 5.80 -9.84 6.79
C THR A 32 5.74 -10.00 5.27
N GLU A 33 5.32 -8.95 4.55
CA GLU A 33 5.28 -8.94 3.09
C GLU A 33 6.67 -9.09 2.46
N TYR A 34 7.66 -8.37 2.99
CA TYR A 34 9.05 -8.52 2.55
C TYR A 34 9.57 -9.94 2.76
N ALA A 35 9.34 -10.53 3.94
CA ALA A 35 9.79 -11.89 4.24
C ALA A 35 9.14 -12.92 3.30
N LYS A 36 7.85 -12.76 3.01
CA LYS A 36 7.12 -13.59 2.03
C LYS A 36 7.71 -13.48 0.63
N LEU A 37 7.90 -12.27 0.13
CA LEU A 37 8.50 -12.04 -1.19
C LEU A 37 9.93 -12.56 -1.28
N LEU A 38 10.74 -12.37 -0.25
CA LEU A 38 12.10 -12.90 -0.21
C LEU A 38 12.12 -14.43 -0.26
N LYS A 39 11.22 -15.08 0.49
CA LYS A 39 11.04 -16.53 0.46
C LYS A 39 10.65 -17.00 -0.94
N MET A 40 9.61 -16.40 -1.54
CA MET A 40 9.17 -16.72 -2.91
C MET A 40 10.30 -16.57 -3.94
N CYS A 41 11.08 -15.48 -3.84
CA CYS A 41 12.19 -15.23 -4.76
C CYS A 41 13.28 -16.31 -4.65
N LYS A 42 13.63 -16.71 -3.43
CA LYS A 42 14.70 -17.70 -3.18
C LYS A 42 14.29 -19.14 -3.47
N GLU A 43 13.02 -19.48 -3.24
CA GLU A 43 12.52 -20.86 -3.32
C GLU A 43 12.02 -21.23 -4.72
N ASP A 44 11.84 -20.28 -5.63
CA ASP A 44 11.53 -20.53 -7.04
C ASP A 44 12.80 -20.94 -7.83
N LEU A 45 13.33 -22.11 -7.48
CA LEU A 45 14.59 -22.65 -7.99
C LEU A 45 14.50 -23.08 -9.47
N ASN A 46 13.30 -23.38 -9.96
CA ASN A 46 13.09 -23.94 -11.30
C ASN A 46 13.21 -22.88 -12.41
N ARG A 47 13.01 -21.59 -12.10
CA ARG A 47 12.92 -20.52 -13.09
C ARG A 47 14.13 -19.58 -13.13
N ASN A 48 15.18 -19.84 -12.35
CA ASN A 48 16.26 -18.86 -12.14
C ASN A 48 15.71 -17.47 -11.74
N THR A 49 14.77 -17.44 -10.80
CA THR A 49 14.11 -16.23 -10.34
C THR A 49 15.11 -15.22 -9.76
N TYR A 50 14.91 -13.94 -10.08
CA TYR A 50 15.72 -12.82 -9.58
C TYR A 50 14.93 -11.82 -8.73
N VAL A 51 13.61 -11.72 -8.95
CA VAL A 51 12.72 -10.80 -8.22
C VAL A 51 11.35 -11.41 -7.98
N ALA A 52 10.79 -11.13 -6.81
CA ALA A 52 9.38 -11.34 -6.49
C ALA A 52 8.70 -9.98 -6.27
N VAL A 53 7.52 -9.80 -6.85
CA VAL A 53 6.79 -8.52 -6.86
C VAL A 53 5.38 -8.72 -6.34
N ARG A 54 4.97 -7.84 -5.42
CA ARG A 54 3.58 -7.69 -4.98
C ARG A 54 2.94 -6.54 -5.76
N TYR A 55 1.82 -6.82 -6.40
CA TYR A 55 0.98 -5.83 -7.06
C TYR A 55 -0.21 -5.46 -6.16
N ALA A 56 -0.87 -4.35 -6.47
CA ALA A 56 -2.06 -3.93 -5.76
C ALA A 56 -3.17 -5.00 -5.82
N GLY A 57 -3.87 -5.16 -4.71
CA GLY A 57 -4.91 -6.16 -4.52
C GLY A 57 -4.52 -7.25 -3.52
N PRO A 58 -5.51 -8.04 -3.08
CA PRO A 58 -5.27 -9.18 -2.20
C PRO A 58 -4.51 -10.27 -2.97
N ASP A 59 -3.49 -10.82 -2.33
CA ASP A 59 -2.71 -11.96 -2.79
C ASP A 59 -2.15 -11.92 -4.23
N ASN A 60 -1.89 -10.72 -4.77
CA ASN A 60 -1.36 -10.53 -6.11
C ASN A 60 0.18 -10.51 -6.13
N TYR A 61 0.79 -11.70 -6.20
CA TYR A 61 2.25 -11.87 -6.22
C TYR A 61 2.70 -12.52 -7.52
N LYS A 62 3.84 -12.07 -8.07
CA LYS A 62 4.48 -12.69 -9.23
C LYS A 62 5.99 -12.77 -9.05
N THR A 63 6.59 -13.85 -9.58
CA THR A 63 8.04 -13.98 -9.72
C THR A 63 8.43 -13.77 -11.17
N PHE A 64 9.65 -13.24 -11.37
CA PHE A 64 10.22 -13.03 -12.69
C PHE A 64 11.60 -13.69 -12.76
N ALA A 65 11.81 -14.41 -13.86
CA ALA A 65 13.07 -15.07 -14.19
C ALA A 65 14.08 -14.08 -14.75
N PHE A 66 15.36 -14.44 -14.72
CA PHE A 66 16.37 -13.72 -15.50
C PHE A 66 15.90 -13.54 -16.96
N GLU A 67 16.22 -12.39 -17.56
CA GLU A 67 15.76 -11.96 -18.90
C GLU A 67 14.28 -11.53 -18.98
N GLU A 68 13.47 -11.74 -17.94
CA GLU A 68 12.11 -11.19 -17.84
C GLU A 68 12.13 -9.84 -17.09
N CYS A 69 11.83 -8.75 -17.80
CA CYS A 69 11.60 -7.46 -17.13
C CYS A 69 10.26 -7.52 -16.37
N TYR A 70 10.26 -7.23 -15.06
CA TYR A 70 9.00 -7.11 -14.35
C TYR A 70 8.34 -5.77 -14.69
N PRO A 71 7.05 -5.74 -15.08
CA PRO A 71 6.36 -4.50 -15.42
C PRO A 71 5.90 -3.74 -14.15
N TYR A 72 5.83 -2.41 -14.24
CA TYR A 72 5.28 -1.59 -13.14
C TYR A 72 3.76 -1.75 -12.95
N LYS A 73 3.07 -2.28 -13.97
CA LYS A 73 1.61 -2.42 -13.98
C LYS A 73 1.20 -3.71 -14.69
N ILE A 74 0.32 -4.49 -14.07
CA ILE A 74 -0.28 -5.71 -14.63
C ILE A 74 -1.78 -5.65 -14.39
N ASP A 75 -2.58 -5.90 -15.43
CA ASP A 75 -4.04 -6.01 -15.33
C ASP A 75 -4.68 -4.81 -14.59
N GLY A 76 -4.15 -3.60 -14.80
CA GLY A 76 -4.63 -2.39 -14.12
C GLY A 76 -3.99 -2.10 -12.76
N THR A 77 -3.31 -3.07 -12.14
CA THR A 77 -2.75 -2.98 -10.79
C THR A 77 -1.27 -2.57 -10.80
N LEU A 78 -0.90 -1.63 -9.93
CA LEU A 78 0.48 -1.15 -9.81
C LEU A 78 1.31 -2.08 -8.92
N ALA A 79 2.60 -2.22 -9.23
CA ALA A 79 3.57 -2.82 -8.33
C ALA A 79 3.68 -1.98 -7.05
N GLN A 80 3.60 -2.63 -5.89
CA GLN A 80 3.67 -1.99 -4.56
C GLN A 80 4.96 -2.33 -3.82
N MET A 81 5.52 -3.51 -4.03
CA MET A 81 6.80 -3.93 -3.46
C MET A 81 7.51 -4.91 -4.39
N ALA A 82 8.81 -4.75 -4.57
CA ALA A 82 9.66 -5.69 -5.29
C ALA A 82 10.84 -6.09 -4.39
N VAL A 83 11.10 -7.38 -4.28
CA VAL A 83 12.24 -7.93 -3.52
C VAL A 83 13.12 -8.73 -4.46
N PHE A 84 14.36 -8.25 -4.61
CA PHE A 84 15.37 -8.87 -5.46
C PHE A 84 16.19 -9.85 -4.63
N CYS A 85 16.28 -11.10 -5.09
CA CYS A 85 17.16 -12.12 -4.52
C CYS A 85 18.42 -12.37 -5.35
N LYS A 86 18.49 -11.81 -6.57
CA LYS A 86 19.68 -11.77 -7.42
C LYS A 86 19.75 -10.42 -8.11
N SER A 87 20.96 -9.98 -8.45
CA SER A 87 21.14 -8.81 -9.32
C SER A 87 20.71 -9.15 -10.74
N ALA A 88 19.95 -8.27 -11.38
CA ALA A 88 19.62 -8.36 -12.80
C ALA A 88 19.58 -6.95 -13.39
N THR A 89 19.87 -6.84 -14.69
CA THR A 89 19.73 -5.59 -15.43
C THR A 89 18.58 -5.75 -16.41
N CYS A 90 17.56 -4.88 -16.29
CA CYS A 90 16.45 -4.80 -17.23
C CYS A 90 16.74 -3.67 -18.22
N TYR A 91 16.75 -3.98 -19.51
CA TYR A 91 17.10 -3.01 -20.56
C TYR A 91 15.89 -2.32 -21.20
N ASN A 92 14.65 -2.72 -20.86
CA ASN A 92 13.41 -2.22 -21.48
C ASN A 92 12.70 -1.15 -20.63
N ASN A 93 13.38 -0.06 -20.27
CA ASN A 93 12.70 1.09 -19.68
C ASN A 93 13.36 2.43 -20.04
N PRO A 94 13.17 2.97 -21.27
CA PRO A 94 13.26 4.42 -21.49
C PRO A 94 12.21 5.18 -20.65
#